data_AF-M3IB95-F1
#
_entry.id   AF-M3IB95-F1
#
_cell.length_a   1.000
_cell.length_b   1.000
_cell.length_c   1.000
_cell.angle_alpha   90.00
_cell.angle_beta   90.00
_cell.angle_gamma   90.00
#
_symmetry.space_group_name_H-M   'P 1'
#
loop_
_entity.id
_entity.type
_entity.pdbx_description
1 polymer ?
#
loop_
_entity_poly.entity_id
_entity_poly.type
_entity_poly.pdbx_seq_one_letter_code
_entity_poly.pdbx_strand_id
1 'polypeptide(L)'
;MQILILPHEFLKDSPRILVHCGAYTTVDKAESDSENAYKINSLSVKKISEECLKRKFHLIYISTDFVFDANSETIGDTIRFWKPDSTLSPKGIYGLSKAEGEKWIRNTFANSKQANIIRTSWVYSSHGNNFPKTIVKLLQDSNRHELRVIEDQLGRPTWAGRLADSIIFLIYGILKGESYPEILHFSNSGVASWYDFALAVRDFSHSFH
;
A
#
# COMPACT_ATOMS: atom_id res chain seq x y z
N MET A 1 -16.32 -12.49 9.19
CA MET A 1 -15.54 -11.25 8.97
C MET A 1 -16.47 -10.06 9.18
N GLN A 2 -16.44 -9.46 10.38
CA GLN A 2 -17.24 -8.29 10.73
C GLN A 2 -16.86 -7.14 9.79
N ILE A 3 -17.84 -6.59 9.09
CA ILE A 3 -17.73 -5.24 8.53
C ILE A 3 -17.52 -4.37 9.77
N LEU A 4 -16.30 -3.88 9.98
CA LEU A 4 -16.01 -2.92 11.04
C LEU A 4 -16.65 -1.59 10.62
N ILE A 5 -17.97 -1.50 10.77
CA ILE A 5 -18.61 -0.22 11.10
C ILE A 5 -17.89 0.14 12.40
N LEU A 6 -17.00 1.14 12.35
CA LEU A 6 -16.19 1.58 13.49
C LEU A 6 -17.05 1.46 14.75
N PRO A 7 -16.80 0.48 15.64
CA PRO A 7 -17.66 0.23 16.77
C PRO A 7 -17.88 1.55 17.50
N HIS A 8 -19.09 1.78 18.01
CA HIS A 8 -19.45 3.02 18.70
C HIS A 8 -18.45 3.34 19.84
N GLU A 9 -17.74 2.33 20.36
CA GLU A 9 -16.64 2.43 21.33
C GLU A 9 -15.36 3.09 20.80
N PHE A 10 -14.99 2.95 19.53
CA PHE A 10 -13.82 3.63 18.94
C PHE A 10 -14.00 5.15 18.82
N LEU A 11 -15.22 5.65 19.02
CA LEU A 11 -15.62 7.03 18.74
C LEU A 11 -15.82 7.87 20.00
N LYS A 12 -15.53 7.33 21.20
CA LYS A 12 -15.66 8.05 22.48
C LYS A 12 -14.85 9.34 22.54
N ASP A 13 -13.72 9.38 21.82
CA ASP A 13 -12.76 10.49 21.89
C ASP A 13 -12.83 11.46 20.70
N SER A 14 -13.86 11.36 19.83
CA SER A 14 -14.05 12.25 18.66
C SER A 14 -12.78 12.41 17.79
N PRO A 15 -12.26 11.32 17.18
CA PRO A 15 -11.04 11.37 16.40
C PRO A 15 -11.19 12.33 15.20
N ARG A 16 -10.21 13.20 14.97
CA ARG A 16 -10.23 14.12 13.81
C ARG A 16 -9.77 13.48 12.51
N ILE A 17 -9.04 12.36 12.60
CA ILE A 17 -8.36 11.71 11.48
C ILE A 17 -8.51 10.19 11.62
N LEU A 18 -8.84 9.50 10.52
CA LEU A 18 -8.86 8.05 10.41
C LEU A 18 -7.76 7.60 9.44
N VAL A 19 -6.87 6.72 9.90
CA VAL A 19 -5.89 6.03 9.04
C VAL A 19 -6.41 4.64 8.70
N HIS A 20 -6.78 4.41 7.45
CA HIS A 20 -7.28 3.12 6.98
C HIS A 20 -6.15 2.26 6.39
N CYS A 21 -5.60 1.36 7.22
CA CYS A 21 -4.54 0.40 6.86
C CYS A 21 -5.08 -1.00 6.49
N GLY A 22 -6.40 -1.21 6.56
CA GLY A 22 -7.00 -2.51 6.27
C GLY A 22 -7.06 -2.78 4.78
N ALA A 23 -6.57 -3.93 4.33
CA ALA A 23 -6.63 -4.34 2.93
C ALA A 23 -6.57 -5.87 2.79
N TYR A 24 -7.13 -6.38 1.70
CA TYR A 24 -6.82 -7.72 1.21
C TYR A 24 -5.50 -7.63 0.44
N THR A 25 -4.42 -8.18 1.00
CA THR A 25 -3.05 -7.98 0.48
C THR A 25 -2.44 -9.21 -0.18
N THR A 26 -3.14 -10.36 -0.20
CA THR A 26 -2.63 -11.58 -0.81
C THR A 26 -2.87 -11.54 -2.32
N VAL A 27 -1.94 -10.94 -3.08
CA VAL A 27 -2.08 -10.65 -4.51
C VAL A 27 -2.53 -11.87 -5.32
N ASP A 28 -1.80 -12.99 -5.26
CA ASP A 28 -2.11 -14.19 -6.04
C ASP A 28 -3.49 -14.77 -5.69
N LYS A 29 -3.84 -14.75 -4.40
CA LYS A 29 -5.12 -15.30 -3.94
C LYS A 29 -6.30 -14.45 -4.40
N ALA A 30 -6.10 -13.14 -4.60
CA ALA A 30 -7.16 -12.23 -5.03
C ALA A 30 -7.77 -12.64 -6.38
N GLU A 31 -7.00 -13.27 -7.27
CA GLU A 31 -7.53 -13.78 -8.55
C GLU A 31 -8.64 -14.82 -8.35
N SER A 32 -8.43 -15.74 -7.39
CA SER A 32 -9.41 -16.78 -7.06
C SER A 32 -10.48 -16.33 -6.05
N ASP A 33 -10.18 -15.31 -5.24
CA ASP A 33 -10.99 -14.85 -4.11
C ASP A 33 -11.45 -13.39 -4.33
N SER A 34 -11.92 -13.13 -5.56
CA SER A 34 -12.18 -11.79 -6.06
C SER A 34 -13.27 -11.07 -5.27
N GLU A 35 -14.31 -11.79 -4.86
CA GLU A 35 -15.40 -11.23 -4.05
C GLU A 35 -14.86 -10.63 -2.74
N ASN A 36 -14.00 -11.35 -2.02
CA ASN A 36 -13.43 -10.82 -0.78
C ASN A 36 -12.43 -9.68 -1.03
N ALA A 37 -11.66 -9.76 -2.11
CA ALA A 37 -10.77 -8.67 -2.52
C ALA A 37 -11.55 -7.37 -2.74
N TYR A 38 -12.63 -7.40 -3.53
CA TYR A 38 -13.50 -6.23 -3.76
C TYR A 38 -14.26 -5.79 -2.51
N LYS A 39 -14.77 -6.73 -1.73
CA LYS A 39 -15.48 -6.43 -0.48
C LYS A 39 -14.59 -5.63 0.49
N ILE A 40 -13.32 -6.02 0.63
CA ILE A 40 -12.38 -5.36 1.52
C ILE A 40 -11.80 -4.10 0.86
N ASN A 41 -11.19 -4.20 -0.32
CA ASN A 41 -10.41 -3.12 -0.92
C ASN A 41 -11.26 -2.02 -1.58
N SER A 42 -12.55 -2.27 -1.86
CA SER A 42 -13.44 -1.34 -2.55
C SER A 42 -14.70 -1.02 -1.74
N LEU A 43 -15.57 -2.00 -1.50
CA LEU A 43 -16.88 -1.73 -0.87
C LEU A 43 -16.76 -1.26 0.58
N SER A 44 -15.79 -1.79 1.34
CA SER A 44 -15.54 -1.29 2.70
C SER A 44 -15.00 0.13 2.68
N VAL A 45 -14.13 0.45 1.72
CA VAL A 45 -13.54 1.79 1.54
C VAL A 45 -14.61 2.81 1.22
N LYS A 46 -15.58 2.48 0.35
CA LYS A 46 -16.75 3.33 0.08
C LYS A 46 -17.53 3.67 1.36
N LYS A 47 -17.84 2.67 2.19
CA LYS A 47 -18.59 2.89 3.43
C LYS A 47 -17.79 3.75 4.42
N ILE A 48 -16.49 3.51 4.51
CA ILE A 48 -15.58 4.28 5.37
C ILE A 48 -15.49 5.73 4.89
N SER A 49 -15.35 5.98 3.59
CA SER A 49 -15.29 7.34 3.03
C SER A 49 -16.57 8.11 3.30
N GLU A 50 -17.73 7.49 3.09
CA GLU A 50 -19.05 8.08 3.35
C GLU A 50 -19.21 8.46 4.84
N GLU A 51 -18.84 7.57 5.76
CA GLU A 51 -18.89 7.85 7.20
C GLU A 51 -17.90 8.94 7.63
N CYS A 52 -16.69 8.95 7.07
CA CYS A 52 -15.70 10.00 7.33
C CYS A 52 -16.21 11.37 6.88
N LEU A 53 -16.79 11.47 5.68
CA LEU A 53 -17.38 12.71 5.17
C LEU A 53 -18.50 13.20 6.08
N LYS A 54 -19.44 12.32 6.44
CA LYS A 54 -20.58 12.64 7.31
C LYS A 54 -20.15 13.17 8.68
N ARG A 55 -19.08 12.60 9.24
CA ARG A 55 -18.54 12.94 10.57
C ARG A 55 -17.45 14.01 10.53
N LYS A 56 -17.08 14.47 9.34
CA LYS A 56 -15.99 15.42 9.09
C LYS A 56 -14.62 14.92 9.58
N PHE A 57 -14.39 13.61 9.52
CA PHE A 57 -13.09 13.02 9.77
C PHE A 57 -12.22 13.14 8.52
N HIS A 58 -10.94 13.43 8.71
CA HIS A 58 -9.96 13.35 7.62
C HIS A 58 -9.56 11.90 7.39
N LEU A 59 -9.71 11.38 6.18
CA LEU A 59 -9.36 10.01 5.82
C LEU A 59 -7.94 9.95 5.23
N ILE A 60 -7.06 9.13 5.81
CA ILE A 60 -5.79 8.73 5.20
C ILE A 60 -5.93 7.27 4.78
N TYR A 61 -5.89 7.00 3.48
CA TYR A 61 -6.04 5.67 2.90
C TYR A 61 -4.72 5.16 2.33
N ILE A 62 -4.32 3.95 2.73
CA ILE A 62 -3.12 3.32 2.18
C ILE A 62 -3.49 2.50 0.94
N SER A 63 -2.97 2.91 -0.21
CA SER A 63 -3.13 2.25 -1.50
C SER A 63 -1.80 1.61 -1.94
N THR A 64 -1.69 1.25 -3.22
CA THR A 64 -0.61 0.42 -3.77
C THR A 64 -0.13 0.95 -5.10
N ASP A 65 1.10 0.60 -5.48
CA ASP A 65 1.66 0.66 -6.83
C ASP A 65 0.93 -0.24 -7.84
N PHE A 66 0.23 -1.29 -7.42
CA PHE A 66 -0.53 -2.20 -8.30
C PHE A 66 -1.76 -1.55 -8.96
N VAL A 67 -2.05 -0.28 -8.65
CA VAL A 67 -2.99 0.55 -9.42
C VAL A 67 -2.43 0.98 -10.77
N PHE A 68 -1.16 0.68 -11.03
CA PHE A 68 -0.46 0.86 -12.29
C PHE A 68 0.00 -0.49 -12.84
N ASP A 69 0.15 -0.56 -14.16
CA ASP A 69 0.75 -1.71 -14.84
C ASP A 69 2.28 -1.61 -14.76
N ALA A 70 2.91 -2.55 -14.06
CA ALA A 70 4.37 -2.59 -13.89
C ALA A 70 5.16 -2.59 -15.21
N ASN A 71 4.53 -2.96 -16.33
CA ASN A 71 5.16 -2.98 -17.65
C ASN A 71 4.97 -1.69 -18.47
N SER A 72 4.18 -0.72 -17.98
CA SER A 72 3.69 0.37 -18.84
C SER A 72 4.62 1.56 -19.02
N GLU A 73 5.84 1.57 -18.45
CA GLU A 73 6.67 2.79 -18.42
C GLU A 73 8.17 2.60 -18.70
N THR A 74 8.50 1.71 -19.65
CA THR A 74 9.79 1.78 -20.36
C THR A 74 9.61 2.59 -21.65
N ILE A 75 10.10 3.84 -21.68
CA ILE A 75 10.23 4.62 -22.93
C ILE A 75 11.73 4.71 -23.24
N GLY A 76 12.21 3.88 -24.16
CA GLY A 76 13.65 3.77 -24.46
C GLY A 76 14.42 3.11 -23.30
N ASP A 77 15.58 3.64 -22.94
CA ASP A 77 16.43 3.08 -21.87
C ASP A 77 16.14 3.67 -20.46
N THR A 78 15.02 4.40 -20.30
CA THR A 78 14.68 5.08 -19.04
C THR A 78 13.43 4.49 -18.40
N ILE A 79 13.58 4.02 -17.16
CA ILE A 79 12.47 3.64 -16.28
C ILE A 79 11.77 4.92 -15.84
N ARG A 80 10.51 5.12 -16.27
CA ARG A 80 9.68 6.17 -15.66
C ARG A 80 8.94 5.59 -14.46
N PHE A 81 8.94 6.36 -13.37
CA PHE A 81 8.10 6.10 -12.21
C PHE A 81 6.80 6.89 -12.38
N TRP A 82 5.67 6.26 -12.05
CA TRP A 82 4.37 6.92 -12.09
C TRP A 82 4.35 8.13 -11.17
N LYS A 83 3.74 9.21 -11.65
CA LYS A 83 3.45 10.39 -10.84
C LYS A 83 2.10 10.22 -10.13
N PRO A 84 1.80 11.03 -9.10
CA PRO A 84 0.49 11.02 -8.46
C PRO A 84 -0.70 11.19 -9.42
N ASP A 85 -0.51 11.97 -10.49
CA ASP A 85 -1.48 12.27 -11.54
C ASP A 85 -1.43 11.31 -12.75
N SER A 86 -0.52 10.33 -12.77
CA SER A 86 -0.50 9.29 -13.82
C SER A 86 -1.84 8.55 -13.88
N THR A 87 -2.26 8.22 -15.10
CA THR A 87 -3.46 7.41 -15.36
C THR A 87 -3.31 6.03 -14.72
N LEU A 88 -4.34 5.59 -14.00
CA LEU A 88 -4.37 4.26 -13.40
C LEU A 88 -4.54 3.19 -14.48
N SER A 89 -3.75 2.12 -14.38
CA SER A 89 -3.73 0.98 -15.31
C SER A 89 -3.60 -0.36 -14.58
N PRO A 90 -4.40 -0.63 -13.52
CA PRO A 90 -4.24 -1.81 -12.70
C PRO A 90 -4.32 -3.11 -13.50
N LYS A 91 -3.47 -4.07 -13.13
CA LYS A 91 -3.54 -5.46 -13.59
C LYS A 91 -3.87 -6.38 -12.43
N GLY A 92 -4.67 -7.42 -12.71
CA GLY A 92 -5.13 -8.37 -11.69
C GLY A 92 -6.15 -7.79 -10.71
N ILE A 93 -6.80 -8.68 -9.96
CA ILE A 93 -7.91 -8.36 -9.07
C ILE A 93 -7.47 -7.53 -7.86
N TYR A 94 -6.26 -7.75 -7.34
CA TYR A 94 -5.73 -6.93 -6.24
C TYR A 94 -5.62 -5.45 -6.65
N GLY A 95 -4.95 -5.17 -7.76
CA GLY A 95 -4.80 -3.81 -8.30
C GLY A 95 -6.14 -3.17 -8.65
N LEU A 96 -7.02 -3.92 -9.34
CA LEU A 96 -8.35 -3.45 -9.74
C LEU A 96 -9.22 -3.07 -8.52
N SER A 97 -9.25 -3.93 -7.51
CA SER A 97 -10.05 -3.67 -6.29
C SER A 97 -9.52 -2.48 -5.49
N LYS A 98 -8.19 -2.30 -5.39
CA LYS A 98 -7.57 -1.13 -4.74
C LYS A 98 -7.85 0.17 -5.50
N ALA A 99 -7.74 0.14 -6.83
CA ALA A 99 -8.04 1.28 -7.70
C ALA A 99 -9.51 1.70 -7.61
N GLU A 100 -10.44 0.75 -7.48
CA GLU A 100 -11.85 1.06 -7.24
C GLU A 100 -12.07 1.70 -5.86
N GLY A 101 -11.37 1.25 -4.82
CA GLY A 101 -11.34 1.93 -3.52
C GLY A 101 -10.88 3.38 -3.61
N GLU A 102 -9.81 3.67 -4.38
CA GLU A 102 -9.38 5.05 -4.64
C GLU A 102 -10.48 5.86 -5.34
N LYS A 103 -11.15 5.27 -6.34
CA LYS A 103 -12.26 5.92 -7.05
C LYS A 103 -13.40 6.30 -6.10
N TRP A 104 -13.76 5.42 -5.15
CA TRP A 104 -14.78 5.75 -4.15
C TRP A 104 -14.39 6.95 -3.30
N ILE A 105 -13.15 7.00 -2.79
CA ILE A 105 -12.64 8.13 -2.02
C ILE A 105 -12.72 9.42 -2.84
N ARG A 106 -12.16 9.42 -4.06
CA ARG A 106 -12.17 10.58 -4.96
C ARG A 106 -13.58 11.10 -5.21
N ASN A 107 -14.54 10.21 -5.44
CA ASN A 107 -15.93 10.58 -5.67
C ASN A 107 -16.60 11.13 -4.42
N THR A 108 -16.41 10.48 -3.27
CA THR A 108 -16.99 10.91 -1.99
C THR A 108 -16.48 12.30 -1.59
N PHE A 109 -15.18 12.56 -1.79
CA PHE A 109 -14.54 13.80 -1.39
C PHE A 109 -14.35 14.80 -2.53
N ALA A 110 -15.03 14.66 -3.68
CA ALA A 110 -14.84 15.54 -4.85
C ALA A 110 -15.00 17.05 -4.53
N ASN A 111 -15.78 17.40 -3.51
CA ASN A 111 -16.02 18.77 -3.04
C ASN A 111 -15.41 19.04 -1.66
N SER A 112 -14.44 18.25 -1.23
CA SER A 112 -13.82 18.30 0.10
C SER A 112 -12.32 17.98 0.04
N LYS A 113 -11.52 18.55 0.94
CA LYS A 113 -10.09 18.23 1.08
C LYS A 113 -9.80 17.28 2.24
N GLN A 114 -10.80 16.49 2.65
CA GLN A 114 -10.75 15.63 3.85
C GLN A 114 -10.20 14.23 3.56
N ALA A 115 -9.41 14.04 2.50
CA ALA A 115 -8.83 12.75 2.21
C ALA A 115 -7.41 12.88 1.62
N ASN A 116 -6.55 11.94 2.01
CA ASN A 116 -5.30 11.64 1.33
C ASN A 116 -5.22 10.15 1.01
N ILE A 117 -4.80 9.83 -0.20
CA ILE A 117 -4.49 8.49 -0.69
C ILE A 117 -2.98 8.38 -0.77
N ILE A 118 -2.37 7.49 0.01
CA ILE A 118 -0.93 7.22 -0.02
C ILE A 118 -0.71 5.93 -0.79
N ARG A 119 -0.19 6.01 -2.02
CA ARG A 119 0.26 4.83 -2.78
C ARG A 119 1.67 4.45 -2.32
N THR A 120 1.84 3.20 -1.89
CA THR A 120 3.12 2.64 -1.45
C THR A 120 3.44 1.36 -2.21
N SER A 121 4.71 0.93 -2.18
CA SER A 121 5.17 -0.30 -2.84
C SER A 121 5.91 -1.21 -1.87
N TRP A 122 5.78 -2.52 -2.08
CA TRP A 122 6.65 -3.57 -1.51
C TRP A 122 6.87 -3.43 0.00
N VAL A 123 5.77 -3.27 0.74
CA VAL A 123 5.82 -3.01 2.19
C VAL A 123 6.33 -4.24 2.94
N TYR A 124 7.34 -4.06 3.79
CA TYR A 124 7.88 -5.10 4.68
C TYR A 124 8.05 -4.59 6.11
N SER A 125 8.01 -5.50 7.09
CA SER A 125 8.15 -5.13 8.50
C SER A 125 8.66 -6.29 9.37
N SER A 126 8.97 -6.00 10.63
CA SER A 126 9.26 -7.05 11.63
C SER A 126 8.03 -7.88 12.01
N HIS A 127 6.82 -7.45 11.66
CA HIS A 127 5.54 -8.12 11.94
C HIS A 127 4.94 -8.75 10.69
N GLY A 128 4.11 -9.78 10.89
CA GLY A 128 3.44 -10.50 9.80
C GLY A 128 4.39 -11.22 8.85
N ASN A 129 3.83 -11.81 7.79
CA ASN A 129 4.60 -12.42 6.70
C ASN A 129 4.93 -11.35 5.66
N ASN A 130 6.15 -11.37 5.14
CA ASN A 130 6.60 -10.45 4.08
C ASN A 130 7.79 -11.06 3.33
N PHE A 131 8.16 -10.43 2.22
CA PHE A 131 9.19 -10.94 1.31
C PHE A 131 10.53 -11.25 2.01
N PRO A 132 11.16 -10.34 2.78
CA PRO A 132 12.41 -10.66 3.49
C PRO A 132 12.33 -11.92 4.35
N LYS A 133 11.25 -12.10 5.12
CA LYS A 133 11.07 -13.30 5.96
C LYS A 133 10.93 -14.57 5.13
N THR A 134 10.23 -14.49 4.00
CA THR A 134 10.14 -15.60 3.05
C THR A 134 11.51 -15.96 2.50
N ILE A 135 12.32 -14.97 2.10
CA ILE A 135 13.68 -15.20 1.60
C ILE A 135 14.56 -15.86 2.67
N VAL A 136 14.60 -15.33 3.90
CA VAL A 136 15.37 -15.94 5.01
C VAL A 136 14.95 -17.40 5.23
N LYS A 137 13.65 -17.67 5.28
CA LYS A 137 13.13 -19.04 5.45
C LYS A 137 13.57 -19.97 4.32
N LEU A 138 13.54 -19.49 3.07
CA LEU A 138 13.95 -20.28 1.91
C LEU A 138 15.47 -20.52 1.88
N LEU A 139 16.28 -19.55 2.30
CA LEU A 139 17.74 -19.69 2.41
C LEU A 139 18.17 -20.68 3.50
N GLN A 140 17.35 -20.86 4.54
CA GLN A 140 17.60 -21.81 5.63
C GLN A 140 17.17 -23.26 5.30
N ASP A 141 16.51 -23.49 4.17
CA ASP A 141 16.09 -24.83 3.75
C ASP A 141 17.28 -25.61 3.18
N SER A 142 17.78 -26.60 3.94
CA SER A 142 18.95 -27.40 3.56
C SER A 142 18.76 -28.23 2.29
N ASN A 143 17.51 -28.46 1.85
CA ASN A 143 17.21 -29.19 0.62
C ASN A 143 17.18 -28.26 -0.61
N ARG A 144 17.37 -26.95 -0.41
CA ARG A 144 17.31 -25.95 -1.45
C ARG A 144 18.70 -25.46 -1.81
N HIS A 145 19.18 -25.87 -2.99
CA HIS A 145 20.47 -25.43 -3.53
C HIS A 145 20.35 -24.16 -4.38
N GLU A 146 19.16 -23.86 -4.90
CA GLU A 146 18.90 -22.65 -5.71
C GLU A 146 17.58 -21.97 -5.33
N LEU A 147 17.56 -20.64 -5.45
CA LEU A 147 16.37 -19.82 -5.36
C LEU A 147 16.24 -18.96 -6.61
N ARG A 148 15.11 -19.08 -7.31
CA ARG A 148 14.79 -18.24 -8.46
C ARG A 148 13.96 -17.06 -8.01
N VAL A 149 14.41 -15.86 -8.35
CA VAL A 149 13.77 -14.60 -7.98
C VAL A 149 13.67 -13.72 -9.22
N ILE A 150 12.58 -12.96 -9.32
CA ILE A 150 12.29 -12.09 -10.47
C ILE A 150 13.30 -10.93 -10.50
N GLU A 151 13.95 -10.71 -11.63
CA GLU A 151 14.96 -9.66 -11.83
C GLU A 151 14.42 -8.47 -12.66
N ASP A 152 13.49 -8.71 -13.57
CA ASP A 152 12.99 -7.72 -14.54
C ASP A 152 11.87 -6.82 -13.98
N GLN A 153 11.36 -7.11 -12.79
CA GLN A 153 10.40 -6.26 -12.09
C GLN A 153 11.11 -5.32 -11.13
N LEU A 154 11.16 -4.04 -11.50
CA LEU A 154 11.80 -3.00 -10.71
C LEU A 154 10.78 -2.26 -9.83
N GLY A 155 11.18 -1.99 -8.59
CA GLY A 155 10.34 -1.32 -7.62
C GLY A 155 11.14 -0.70 -6.48
N ARG A 156 10.44 -0.41 -5.38
CA ARG A 156 11.02 0.19 -4.18
C ARG A 156 10.52 -0.52 -2.93
N PRO A 157 11.37 -1.33 -2.26
CA PRO A 157 11.06 -1.88 -0.94
C PRO A 157 10.73 -0.77 0.05
N THR A 158 9.60 -0.88 0.76
CA THR A 158 9.22 0.14 1.76
C THR A 158 9.14 -0.47 3.14
N TRP A 159 9.97 0.01 4.08
CA TRP A 159 9.86 -0.40 5.46
C TRP A 159 8.63 0.25 6.11
N ALA A 160 7.75 -0.56 6.70
CA ALA A 160 6.50 -0.11 7.30
C ALA A 160 6.71 0.96 8.39
N GLY A 161 7.86 0.94 9.10
CA GLY A 161 8.19 1.97 10.08
C GLY A 161 8.35 3.35 9.44
N ARG A 162 8.99 3.45 8.27
CA ARG A 162 9.14 4.73 7.54
C ARG A 162 7.84 5.20 6.93
N LEU A 163 7.01 4.26 6.47
CA LEU A 163 5.66 4.59 6.04
C LEU A 163 4.85 5.17 7.22
N ALA A 164 4.93 4.56 8.40
CA ALA A 164 4.29 5.09 9.61
C ALA A 164 4.80 6.49 9.99
N ASP A 165 6.12 6.72 9.97
CA ASP A 165 6.70 8.05 10.22
C ASP A 165 6.13 9.11 9.26
N SER A 166 5.99 8.77 7.97
CA SER A 166 5.42 9.69 6.97
C SER A 166 3.94 9.99 7.20
N ILE A 167 3.16 9.01 7.67
CA ILE A 167 1.75 9.19 8.03
C ILE A 167 1.64 10.09 9.26
N ILE A 168 2.49 9.90 10.27
CA ILE A 168 2.53 10.76 11.47
C ILE A 168 2.88 12.21 11.09
N PHE A 169 3.85 12.40 10.20
CA PHE A 169 4.19 13.71 9.66
C PHE A 169 2.99 14.37 8.97
N LEU A 170 2.31 13.64 8.08
CA LEU A 170 1.11 14.10 7.39
C LEU A 170 -0.02 14.48 8.38
N ILE A 171 -0.28 13.62 9.37
CA ILE A 171 -1.25 13.87 10.44
C ILE A 171 -0.95 15.19 11.15
N TYR A 172 0.30 15.42 11.54
CA TYR A 172 0.69 16.62 12.26
C TYR A 172 0.49 17.89 11.42
N GLY A 173 0.85 17.86 10.14
CA GLY A 173 0.60 18.96 9.21
C GLY A 173 -0.89 19.26 9.03
N ILE A 174 -1.72 18.23 8.83
CA ILE A 174 -3.19 18.37 8.74
C ILE A 174 -3.77 19.00 10.01
N LEU A 175 -3.31 18.58 11.19
CA LEU A 175 -3.77 19.14 12.47
C LEU A 175 -3.38 20.61 12.65
N LYS A 176 -2.29 21.06 12.01
CA LYS A 176 -1.88 22.47 11.93
C LYS A 176 -2.63 23.29 10.88
N GLY A 177 -3.48 22.66 10.08
CA GLY A 177 -4.22 23.33 9.00
C GLY A 177 -3.43 23.43 7.69
N GLU A 178 -2.35 22.68 7.53
CA GLU A 178 -1.64 22.58 6.26
C GLU A 178 -2.47 21.78 5.24
N SER A 179 -2.32 22.12 3.96
CA SER A 179 -2.98 21.41 2.86
C SER A 179 -1.96 20.55 2.12
N TYR A 180 -2.34 19.30 1.86
CA TYR A 180 -1.54 18.35 1.08
C TYR A 180 -2.31 17.92 -0.18
N PRO A 181 -1.61 17.49 -1.25
CA PRO A 181 -2.25 16.84 -2.39
C PRO A 181 -3.09 15.64 -1.96
N GLU A 182 -4.24 15.45 -2.59
CA GLU A 182 -5.11 14.30 -2.31
C GLU A 182 -4.40 12.97 -2.56
N ILE A 183 -3.52 12.89 -3.57
CA ILE A 183 -2.76 11.69 -3.89
C ILE A 183 -1.29 11.94 -3.59
N LEU A 184 -0.71 11.06 -2.77
CA LEU A 184 0.68 11.04 -2.37
C LEU A 184 1.30 9.69 -2.74
N HIS A 185 2.56 9.69 -3.16
CA HIS A 185 3.34 8.47 -3.32
C HIS A 185 4.40 8.43 -2.23
N PHE A 186 4.52 7.29 -1.56
CA PHE A 186 5.55 7.08 -0.55
C PHE A 186 6.24 5.73 -0.74
N SER A 187 7.56 5.76 -0.74
CA SER A 187 8.42 4.58 -0.65
C SER A 187 9.78 5.00 -0.08
N ASN A 188 10.59 4.04 0.36
CA ASN A 188 12.00 4.34 0.58
C ASN A 188 12.69 4.71 -0.75
N SER A 189 13.79 5.47 -0.67
CA SER A 189 14.59 5.84 -1.83
C SER A 189 15.31 4.64 -2.46
N GLY A 190 15.77 4.81 -3.70
CA GLY A 190 16.49 3.78 -4.45
C GLY A 190 15.59 3.06 -5.45
N VAL A 191 16.12 2.06 -6.12
CA VAL A 191 15.39 1.17 -7.05
C VAL A 191 16.01 -0.21 -6.89
N ALA A 192 15.19 -1.24 -6.85
CA ALA A 192 15.63 -2.62 -6.73
C ALA A 192 14.68 -3.54 -7.49
N SER A 193 15.22 -4.60 -8.09
CA SER A 193 14.44 -5.78 -8.44
C SER A 193 14.12 -6.63 -7.20
N TRP A 194 13.21 -7.60 -7.34
CA TRP A 194 13.02 -8.59 -6.28
C TRP A 194 14.30 -9.39 -6.04
N TYR A 195 15.08 -9.64 -7.10
CA TYR A 195 16.38 -10.29 -7.04
C TYR A 195 17.39 -9.48 -6.19
N ASP A 196 17.53 -8.18 -6.47
CA ASP A 196 18.41 -7.28 -5.69
C ASP A 196 18.00 -7.26 -4.22
N PHE A 197 16.69 -7.25 -3.95
CA PHE A 197 16.19 -7.27 -2.58
C PHE A 197 16.49 -8.61 -1.88
N ALA A 198 16.35 -9.73 -2.59
CA ALA A 198 16.70 -11.05 -2.04
C ALA A 198 18.20 -11.18 -1.76
N LEU A 199 19.06 -10.65 -2.64
CA LEU A 199 20.51 -10.60 -2.41
C LEU A 199 20.85 -9.78 -1.16
N ALA A 200 20.27 -8.59 -1.01
CA ALA A 200 20.48 -7.79 0.19
C ALA A 200 20.06 -8.53 1.46
N VAL A 201 18.91 -9.22 1.44
CA VAL A 201 18.45 -10.03 2.58
C VAL A 201 19.43 -11.16 2.90
N ARG A 202 19.93 -11.88 1.87
CA ARG A 202 20.94 -12.93 2.04
C ARG A 202 22.19 -12.36 2.71
N ASP A 203 22.73 -11.27 2.19
CA ASP A 203 24.00 -10.68 2.66
C ASP A 203 23.88 -10.18 4.11
N PHE A 204 22.76 -9.54 4.47
CA PHE A 204 22.48 -9.17 5.86
C PHE A 204 22.35 -10.41 6.75
N SER A 205 21.70 -11.49 6.29
CA SER A 205 21.53 -12.70 7.10
C SER A 205 22.85 -13.39 7.46
N HIS A 206 23.84 -13.35 6.55
CA HIS A 206 25.17 -13.89 6.79
C HIS A 206 26.08 -12.97 7.61
N SER A 207 25.80 -11.66 7.64
CA SER A 207 26.61 -10.68 8.39
C SER A 207 26.41 -10.72 9.91
N PHE A 208 25.41 -11.48 10.39
CA PHE A 208 25.12 -11.66 11.82
C PHE A 208 25.50 -13.06 12.33
N HIS A 209 26.42 -13.75 11.66
CA HIS A 209 27.04 -15.00 12.11
C HIS A 209 28.55 -14.79 12.24
#